data_AF-A0A7C5TK50-F1
#
_entry.id   AF-A0A7C5TK50-F1
#
_cell.length_a   1.000
_cell.length_b   1.000
_cell.length_c   1.000
_cell.angle_alpha   90.00
_cell.angle_beta   90.00
_cell.angle_gamma   90.00
#
_symmetry.space_group_name_H-M   'P 1'
#
loop_
_entity.id
_entity.type
_entity.pdbx_description
1 polymer ?
#
loop_
_entity_poly.entity_id
_entity_poly.type
_entity_poly.pdbx_seq_one_letter_code
_entity_poly.pdbx_strand_id
1 'polypeptide(L)'
;MGGPLSERWGKPVVNKWGKKIYLDQMTMKEVEERVKVNDIVFLPVGSTEAHGPFAPLGEDTIIGVSIAERICYEAGCTVALPIAYGSHPSHHYGIPGTIPI
;
A
#
# COMPACT_ATOMS: atom_id res chain seq x y z
N MET A 1 -18.42 -3.27 22.71
CA MET A 1 -18.29 -4.07 21.48
C MET A 1 -17.33 -3.34 20.57
N GLY A 2 -16.14 -3.90 20.38
CA GLY A 2 -15.01 -3.20 19.74
C GLY A 2 -15.26 -2.93 18.27
N GLY A 3 -14.83 -1.76 17.78
CA GLY A 3 -14.83 -1.44 16.35
C GLY A 3 -14.00 -2.43 15.52
N PRO A 4 -14.01 -2.30 14.18
CA PRO A 4 -13.31 -3.22 13.31
C PRO A 4 -11.82 -3.30 13.65
N LEU A 5 -11.28 -4.52 13.63
CA LEU A 5 -9.88 -4.85 13.98
C LEU A 5 -8.83 -4.26 13.02
N SER A 6 -9.24 -3.64 11.91
CA SER A 6 -8.33 -2.92 11.01
C SER A 6 -9.01 -1.71 10.36
N GLU A 7 -8.30 -0.59 10.30
CA GLU A 7 -8.83 0.68 9.79
C GLU A 7 -8.91 0.69 8.25
N ARG A 8 -7.95 0.07 7.55
CA ARG A 8 -7.90 0.03 6.08
C ARG A 8 -8.91 -0.92 5.44
N TRP A 9 -9.09 -2.13 5.99
CA TRP A 9 -9.96 -3.14 5.37
C TRP A 9 -11.42 -3.01 5.81
N GLY A 10 -11.66 -2.37 6.95
CA GLY A 10 -13.01 -2.12 7.45
C GLY A 10 -13.66 -0.84 6.92
N LYS A 11 -12.90 0.08 6.29
CA LYS A 11 -13.40 1.38 5.83
C LYS A 11 -12.71 1.83 4.53
N PRO A 12 -13.44 2.40 3.56
CA PRO A 12 -12.83 3.00 2.38
C PRO A 12 -11.89 4.15 2.76
N VAL A 13 -10.70 4.17 2.16
CA VAL A 13 -9.76 5.28 2.26
C VAL A 13 -10.04 6.24 1.11
N VAL A 14 -10.21 7.52 1.43
CA VAL A 14 -10.62 8.57 0.47
C VAL A 14 -9.61 9.72 0.44
N ASN A 15 -9.52 10.39 -0.71
CA ASN A 15 -8.74 11.62 -0.88
C ASN A 15 -9.47 12.85 -0.31
N LYS A 16 -8.84 14.04 -0.42
CA LYS A 16 -9.41 15.31 0.06
C LYS A 16 -10.76 15.72 -0.57
N TRP A 17 -11.19 15.05 -1.63
CA TRP A 17 -12.48 15.26 -2.29
C TRP A 17 -13.49 14.14 -2.01
N GLY A 18 -13.20 13.25 -1.04
CA GLY A 18 -14.09 12.15 -0.66
C GLY A 18 -14.17 11.02 -1.69
N LYS A 19 -13.23 10.92 -2.63
CA LYS A 19 -13.17 9.82 -3.61
C LYS A 19 -12.22 8.74 -3.10
N LYS A 20 -12.60 7.46 -3.26
CA LYS A 20 -11.76 6.31 -2.91
C LYS A 20 -10.40 6.41 -3.59
N ILE A 21 -9.32 5.98 -2.91
CA ILE A 21 -7.97 5.99 -3.51
C ILE A 21 -7.45 4.59 -3.85
N TYR A 22 -7.93 3.56 -3.18
CA TYR A 22 -7.46 2.18 -3.37
C TYR A 22 -8.23 1.46 -4.47
N LEU A 23 -7.50 0.78 -5.36
CA LEU A 23 -8.08 0.02 -6.46
C LEU A 23 -9.00 -1.11 -5.97
N ASP A 24 -8.61 -1.83 -4.91
CA ASP A 24 -9.40 -2.91 -4.31
C ASP A 24 -10.67 -2.46 -3.60
N GLN A 25 -10.77 -1.17 -3.30
CA GLN A 25 -11.96 -0.59 -2.70
C GLN A 25 -12.93 -0.06 -3.76
N MET A 26 -12.52 -0.03 -5.04
CA MET A 26 -13.33 0.43 -6.16
C MET A 26 -14.10 -0.71 -6.83
N THR A 27 -15.30 -0.41 -7.26
CA THR A 27 -16.04 -1.20 -8.27
C THR A 27 -15.52 -0.89 -9.67
N MET A 28 -15.78 -1.77 -10.65
CA MET A 28 -15.40 -1.52 -12.04
C MET A 28 -16.00 -0.22 -12.60
N LYS A 29 -17.23 0.13 -12.22
CA LYS A 29 -17.83 1.41 -12.59
C LYS A 29 -17.03 2.61 -12.05
N GLU A 30 -16.54 2.54 -10.82
CA GLU A 30 -15.71 3.59 -10.24
C GLU A 30 -14.35 3.68 -10.94
N VAL A 31 -13.77 2.55 -11.38
CA VAL A 31 -12.54 2.50 -12.19
C VAL A 31 -12.76 3.13 -13.56
N GLU A 32 -13.84 2.79 -14.25
CA GLU A 32 -14.22 3.39 -15.55
C GLU A 32 -14.37 4.91 -15.47
N GLU A 33 -14.92 5.44 -14.37
CA GLU A 33 -15.00 6.89 -14.16
C GLU A 33 -13.65 7.50 -13.76
N ARG A 34 -12.82 6.79 -12.99
CA ARG A 34 -11.48 7.24 -12.59
C ARG A 34 -10.59 7.48 -13.79
N VAL A 35 -10.52 6.53 -14.72
CA VAL A 35 -9.60 6.60 -15.88
C VAL A 35 -9.94 7.73 -16.86
N LYS A 36 -11.17 8.26 -16.82
CA LYS A 36 -11.56 9.45 -17.60
C LYS A 36 -10.93 10.74 -17.06
N VAL A 37 -10.50 10.74 -15.79
CA VAL A 37 -9.99 11.92 -15.07
C VAL A 37 -8.50 11.77 -14.76
N ASN A 38 -8.07 10.59 -14.31
CA ASN A 38 -6.70 10.28 -13.94
C ASN A 38 -6.47 8.76 -14.04
N ASP A 39 -5.57 8.35 -14.93
CA ASP A 39 -5.20 6.96 -15.23
C ASP A 39 -3.90 6.51 -14.55
N ILE A 40 -3.32 7.34 -13.68
CA ILE A 40 -2.09 7.00 -12.94
C ILE A 40 -2.43 6.07 -11.77
N VAL A 41 -1.70 4.95 -11.71
CA VAL A 41 -1.73 3.98 -10.62
C VAL A 41 -0.35 3.87 -9.98
N PHE A 42 -0.29 4.01 -8.66
CA PHE A 42 0.89 3.70 -7.87
C PHE A 42 0.80 2.25 -7.39
N LEU A 43 1.83 1.46 -7.67
CA LEU A 43 2.01 0.11 -7.13
C LEU A 43 3.15 0.15 -6.11
N PRO A 44 2.84 0.22 -4.80
CA PRO A 44 3.87 0.10 -3.78
C PRO A 44 4.46 -1.31 -3.81
N VAL A 45 5.78 -1.39 -3.94
CA VAL A 45 6.53 -2.65 -3.87
C VAL A 45 7.58 -2.49 -2.77
N GLY A 46 7.54 -3.37 -1.79
CA GLY A 46 8.49 -3.41 -0.68
C GLY A 46 8.90 -4.84 -0.38
N SER A 47 9.18 -5.07 0.90
CA SER A 47 9.64 -6.35 1.43
C SER A 47 9.03 -6.63 2.80
N THR A 48 9.28 -7.85 3.28
CA THR A 48 9.18 -8.21 4.69
C THR A 48 10.57 -8.66 5.12
N GLU A 49 11.38 -7.73 5.62
CA GLU A 49 12.82 -7.92 5.88
C GLU A 49 13.29 -7.37 7.22
N ALA A 50 14.44 -7.87 7.68
CA ALA A 50 15.03 -7.40 8.93
C ALA A 50 15.78 -6.07 8.76
N HIS A 51 15.33 -5.04 9.49
CA HIS A 51 15.99 -3.72 9.57
C HIS A 51 16.65 -3.45 10.94
N GLY A 52 17.07 -4.52 11.63
CA GLY A 52 17.64 -4.45 12.98
C GLY A 52 16.58 -4.37 14.10
N PRO A 53 16.99 -4.17 15.37
CA PRO A 53 16.11 -4.37 16.53
C PRO A 53 15.10 -3.25 16.79
N PHE A 54 15.21 -2.11 16.09
CA PHE A 54 14.40 -0.92 16.35
C PHE A 54 13.39 -0.61 15.23
N ALA A 55 13.42 -1.36 14.14
CA ALA A 55 12.57 -1.14 12.97
C ALA A 55 11.62 -2.33 12.73
N PRO A 56 10.40 -2.09 12.24
CA PRO A 56 9.45 -3.14 11.91
C PRO A 56 9.88 -3.92 10.66
N LEU A 57 9.53 -5.20 10.58
CA LEU A 57 9.89 -6.03 9.42
C LEU A 57 9.22 -5.61 8.11
N GLY A 58 8.14 -4.83 8.17
CA GLY A 58 7.43 -4.35 7.00
C GLY A 58 7.78 -2.91 6.61
N GLU A 59 8.88 -2.35 7.12
CA GLU A 59 9.24 -0.93 6.97
C GLU A 59 9.16 -0.48 5.50
N ASP A 60 9.83 -1.19 4.59
CA ASP A 60 9.83 -0.90 3.15
C ASP A 60 8.41 -0.73 2.59
N THR A 61 7.54 -1.69 2.90
CA THR A 61 6.15 -1.69 2.44
C THR A 61 5.36 -0.56 3.07
N ILE A 62 5.51 -0.34 4.39
CA ILE A 62 4.78 0.69 5.13
C ILE A 62 5.13 2.09 4.60
N ILE A 63 6.42 2.37 4.40
CA ILE A 63 6.89 3.66 3.88
C ILE A 63 6.39 3.86 2.45
N GLY A 64 6.58 2.87 1.57
CA GLY A 64 6.14 2.95 0.17
C GLY A 64 4.63 3.19 0.04
N VAL A 65 3.83 2.50 0.85
CA VAL A 65 2.38 2.71 0.93
C VAL A 65 2.04 4.10 1.42
N SER A 66 2.68 4.58 2.50
CA SER A 66 2.40 5.90 3.08
C SER A 66 2.68 7.03 2.08
N ILE A 67 3.76 6.91 1.30
CA ILE A 67 4.10 7.85 0.23
C ILE A 67 3.04 7.82 -0.88
N ALA A 68 2.67 6.63 -1.35
CA ALA A 68 1.68 6.47 -2.42
C ALA A 68 0.30 7.00 -1.99
N GLU A 69 -0.14 6.71 -0.77
CA GLU A 69 -1.38 7.25 -0.21
C GLU A 69 -1.37 8.77 -0.15
N ARG A 70 -0.25 9.37 0.32
CA ARG A 70 -0.15 10.83 0.40
C ARG A 70 -0.21 11.49 -0.97
N ILE A 71 0.46 10.91 -1.98
CA ILE A 71 0.39 11.39 -3.36
C ILE A 71 -1.05 11.26 -3.89
N CYS A 72 -1.70 10.11 -3.72
CA CYS A 72 -3.05 9.88 -4.23
C CYS A 72 -4.11 10.73 -3.52
N TYR A 73 -3.91 11.03 -2.24
CA TYR A 73 -4.72 11.97 -1.48
C TYR A 73 -4.67 13.38 -2.07
N GLU A 74 -3.49 13.84 -2.50
CA GLU A 74 -3.30 15.19 -3.02
C GLU A 74 -3.62 15.34 -4.52
N ALA A 75 -3.28 14.33 -5.32
CA ALA A 75 -3.31 14.37 -6.78
C ALA A 75 -4.49 13.60 -7.41
N GLY A 76 -5.27 12.85 -6.61
CA GLY A 76 -6.43 12.10 -7.12
C GLY A 76 -6.08 10.85 -7.92
N CYS A 77 -4.85 10.34 -7.80
CA CYS A 77 -4.41 9.09 -8.39
C CYS A 77 -4.97 7.86 -7.64
N THR A 78 -4.62 6.66 -8.12
CA THR A 78 -5.05 5.39 -7.54
C THR A 78 -3.87 4.65 -6.91
N VAL A 79 -4.07 4.01 -5.76
CA VAL A 79 -3.11 3.08 -5.14
C VAL A 79 -3.56 1.65 -5.40
N ALA A 80 -2.68 0.82 -5.96
CA ALA A 80 -2.91 -0.62 -6.09
C ALA A 80 -2.67 -1.36 -4.77
N LEU A 81 -3.00 -2.66 -4.72
CA LEU A 81 -2.58 -3.49 -3.59
C LEU A 81 -1.05 -3.50 -3.50
N PRO A 82 -0.47 -3.26 -2.31
CA PRO A 82 0.97 -3.33 -2.13
C PRO A 82 1.48 -4.76 -2.33
N ILE A 83 2.67 -4.88 -2.92
CA ILE A 83 3.45 -6.10 -2.92
C ILE A 83 4.38 -6.06 -1.70
N ALA A 84 4.02 -6.81 -0.66
CA ALA A 84 4.67 -6.77 0.65
C ALA A 84 5.86 -7.74 0.80
N TYR A 85 6.18 -8.47 -0.26
CA TYR A 85 7.26 -9.44 -0.32
C TYR A 85 8.04 -9.18 -1.60
N GLY A 86 9.36 -9.17 -1.53
CA GLY A 86 10.22 -8.74 -2.63
C GLY A 86 11.50 -9.55 -2.75
N SER A 87 12.30 -9.22 -3.76
CA SER A 87 13.67 -9.70 -3.87
C SER A 87 14.54 -9.03 -2.81
N HIS A 88 15.49 -9.79 -2.25
CA HIS A 88 16.41 -9.30 -1.23
C HIS A 88 17.85 -9.44 -1.73
N PRO A 89 18.77 -8.60 -1.26
CA PRO A 89 20.18 -8.82 -1.55
C PRO A 89 20.63 -10.12 -0.86
N SER A 90 21.59 -10.82 -1.45
CA SER A 90 22.01 -12.17 -1.01
C SER A 90 22.42 -12.26 0.45
N HIS A 91 22.92 -11.17 1.04
CA HIS A 91 23.33 -11.12 2.45
C HIS A 91 22.16 -11.01 3.44
N HIS A 92 20.92 -10.81 2.98
CA HIS A 92 19.71 -10.86 3.81
C HIS A 92 19.13 -12.28 3.92
N TYR A 93 19.65 -13.25 3.16
CA TYR A 93 19.13 -14.61 3.13
C TYR A 93 19.54 -15.34 4.42
N GLY A 94 18.55 -15.92 5.11
CA GLY A 94 18.77 -16.62 6.38
C GLY A 94 18.77 -15.71 7.61
N ILE A 95 18.58 -14.40 7.45
CA ILE A 95 18.37 -13.50 8.59
C ILE A 95 16.97 -13.76 9.18
N PRO A 96 16.84 -14.09 10.48
CA PRO A 96 15.54 -14.30 11.11
C PRO A 96 14.61 -13.09 10.95
N GLY A 97 13.37 -13.34 10.52
CA GLY A 97 12.36 -12.31 10.24
C GLY A 97 12.27 -11.90 8.77
N THR A 98 13.28 -12.19 7.95
CA THR A 98 13.25 -11.92 6.50
C THR A 98 12.51 -13.02 5.76
N ILE A 99 11.56 -12.64 4.89
CA ILE A 99 10.79 -13.55 4.02
C ILE A 99 11.10 -13.20 2.55
N PRO A 100 12.08 -13.86 1.93
CA PRO A 100 12.45 -13.58 0.54
C PRO A 100 11.49 -14.25 -0.47
N ILE A 101 11.40 -13.67 -1.67
CA ILE A 101 10.87 -14.31 -2.89
C ILE A 101 12.02 -14.74 -3.80
#